data_AF-A0A9D9IG23-F1
#
_entry.id   AF-A0A9D9IG23-F1
#
_cell.length_a   1.000
_cell.length_b   1.000
_cell.length_c   1.000
_cell.angle_alpha   90.00
_cell.angle_beta   90.00
_cell.angle_gamma   90.00
#
_symmetry.space_group_name_H-M   'P 1'
#
loop_
_entity.id
_entity.type
_entity.pdbx_description
1 polymer ?
#
loop_
_entity_poly.entity_id
_entity_poly.type
_entity_poly.pdbx_seq_one_letter_code
_entity_poly.pdbx_strand_id
1 'polypeptide(L)'
;MSISRPMTAGVILMMAAVCAGAQDYPVQPERSDENSFSMVVLPDPQSYIKYAANQPLFELQTAWVINSKERLDTRCVLCTGDLVEQNDILTAENGYTDQTGRQQWEAVSQAFERLDDNILYVNCTGNHDYGYVSAENRNSHFPEYFTPERSSCFRSALVATGLNAHGVPSLENAAYEIETGTWGKILVLSLEFDPRPEALEWAVKTANDGKYKDHTVILLTHSYMDKDARRYTSESYRVSPASYGEDIWRKLVYPSKNIRLVVCGHECDIVDYDKQVSFRTDLNSSGKSVAQMMFNAQTADGKWEGNGGDCWVRILEFMPDGKTIKVRTFSPLFALSPLTADKAWRTAPYDQFEIVLEK
;
A
#
# COMPACT_ATOMS: atom_id res chain seq x y z
N MET A 1 87.13 5.60 8.00
CA MET A 1 85.99 5.68 8.93
C MET A 1 84.75 5.27 8.16
N SER A 2 84.11 4.19 8.60
CA SER A 2 82.97 3.53 7.94
C SER A 2 81.69 4.36 8.07
N ILE A 3 80.96 4.54 6.97
CA ILE A 3 79.65 5.22 6.94
C ILE A 3 78.56 4.13 6.88
N SER A 4 77.82 3.97 7.97
CA SER A 4 76.69 3.05 8.09
C SER A 4 75.40 3.66 7.54
N ARG A 5 74.74 2.95 6.62
CA ARG A 5 73.36 3.23 6.14
C ARG A 5 72.34 2.94 7.25
N PRO A 6 71.30 3.77 7.45
CA PRO A 6 70.18 3.42 8.31
C PRO A 6 69.14 2.56 7.58
N MET A 7 68.56 1.62 8.32
CA MET A 7 67.51 0.70 7.91
C MET A 7 66.16 1.43 7.75
N THR A 8 65.44 1.09 6.70
CA THR A 8 64.04 1.44 6.46
C THR A 8 63.13 0.65 7.41
N ALA A 9 62.41 1.35 8.30
CA ALA A 9 61.30 0.77 9.06
C ALA A 9 60.00 0.96 8.27
N GLY A 10 59.38 -0.14 7.83
CA GLY A 10 58.09 -0.13 7.18
C GLY A 10 56.97 0.17 8.16
N VAL A 11 56.12 1.14 7.83
CA VAL A 11 54.87 1.42 8.53
C VAL A 11 53.81 0.46 8.00
N ILE A 12 53.34 -0.46 8.84
CA ILE A 12 52.13 -1.26 8.57
C ILE A 12 50.94 -0.40 8.99
N LEU A 13 50.19 0.10 8.01
CA LEU A 13 48.93 0.80 8.23
C LEU A 13 47.83 -0.25 8.44
N MET A 14 47.42 -0.49 9.69
CA MET A 14 46.19 -1.23 9.99
C MET A 14 44.99 -0.37 9.57
N MET A 15 44.36 -0.70 8.44
CA MET A 15 43.02 -0.22 8.13
C MET A 15 42.04 -0.88 9.11
N ALA A 16 41.58 -0.13 10.11
CA ALA A 16 40.37 -0.49 10.84
C ALA A 16 39.19 -0.32 9.88
N ALA A 17 38.60 -1.45 9.47
CA ALA A 17 37.30 -1.43 8.80
C ALA A 17 36.28 -0.89 9.80
N VAL A 18 35.87 0.37 9.63
CA VAL A 18 34.67 0.88 10.27
C VAL A 18 33.51 0.17 9.59
N CYS A 19 33.04 -0.92 10.21
CA CYS A 19 31.72 -1.44 9.89
C CYS A 19 30.73 -0.30 10.16
N ALA A 20 30.18 0.28 9.11
CA ALA A 20 29.04 1.18 9.24
C ALA A 20 27.94 0.38 9.96
N GLY A 21 27.68 0.70 11.23
CA GLY A 21 26.60 0.08 11.97
C GLY A 21 25.29 0.40 11.26
N ALA A 22 24.49 -0.65 11.00
CA ALA A 22 23.11 -0.47 10.57
C ALA A 22 22.36 0.40 11.59
N GLN A 23 21.35 1.14 11.12
CA GLN A 23 20.50 1.94 12.00
C GLN A 23 19.82 1.02 13.03
N ASP A 24 20.09 1.25 14.32
CA ASP A 24 19.61 0.40 15.41
C ASP A 24 18.25 0.88 15.92
N TYR A 25 17.16 0.37 15.32
CA TYR A 25 15.81 0.59 15.83
C TYR A 25 15.46 -0.40 16.96
N PRO A 26 14.83 0.08 18.05
CA PRO A 26 14.40 -0.76 19.18
C PRO A 26 13.51 -1.95 18.82
N VAL A 27 12.66 -1.80 17.80
CA VAL A 27 11.79 -2.89 17.31
C VAL A 27 12.02 -3.07 15.82
N GLN A 28 12.48 -4.26 15.46
CA GLN A 28 12.73 -4.64 14.08
C GLN A 28 11.89 -5.89 13.77
N PRO A 29 10.79 -5.76 13.02
CA PRO A 29 10.03 -6.91 12.59
C PRO A 29 10.87 -7.75 11.62
N GLU A 30 10.78 -9.05 11.77
CA GLU A 30 11.39 -10.06 10.91
C GLU A 30 10.32 -11.05 10.50
N ARG A 31 10.51 -11.67 9.33
CA ARG A 31 9.69 -12.80 8.90
C ARG A 31 9.80 -13.94 9.91
N SER A 32 8.68 -14.62 10.15
CA SER A 32 8.60 -15.78 11.02
C SER A 32 9.14 -17.06 10.40
N ASP A 33 9.28 -17.10 9.07
CA ASP A 33 9.87 -18.22 8.32
C ASP A 33 10.88 -17.71 7.26
N GLU A 34 12.00 -18.40 7.07
CA GLU A 34 13.04 -17.97 6.11
C GLU A 34 12.62 -18.12 4.64
N ASN A 35 11.58 -18.93 4.36
CA ASN A 35 11.04 -19.17 3.03
C ASN A 35 9.74 -18.40 2.77
N SER A 36 9.26 -17.61 3.74
CA SER A 36 8.17 -16.66 3.50
C SER A 36 8.69 -15.34 2.95
N PHE A 37 7.80 -14.63 2.27
CA PHE A 37 8.01 -13.25 1.82
C PHE A 37 6.86 -12.37 2.31
N SER A 38 7.02 -11.04 2.27
CA SER A 38 5.98 -10.13 2.72
C SER A 38 5.48 -9.18 1.64
N MET A 39 4.26 -8.69 1.81
CA MET A 39 3.79 -7.43 1.24
C MET A 39 3.43 -6.47 2.37
N VAL A 40 3.63 -5.17 2.17
CA VAL A 40 3.23 -4.14 3.14
C VAL A 40 2.02 -3.39 2.59
N VAL A 41 0.98 -3.21 3.41
CA VAL A 41 -0.16 -2.34 3.10
C VAL A 41 0.02 -1.00 3.82
N LEU A 42 0.15 0.05 3.03
CA LEU A 42 0.04 1.44 3.48
C LEU A 42 -1.45 1.82 3.43
N PRO A 43 -2.00 2.38 4.53
CA PRO A 43 -3.37 2.87 4.54
C PRO A 43 -3.45 4.22 3.82
N ASP A 44 -4.62 4.82 3.88
CA ASP A 44 -5.02 6.08 3.27
C ASP A 44 -4.20 7.26 3.84
N PRO A 45 -3.28 7.86 3.06
CA PRO A 45 -2.30 8.79 3.60
C PRO A 45 -2.79 10.24 3.70
N GLN A 46 -4.01 10.58 3.27
CA GLN A 46 -4.39 11.98 3.05
C GLN A 46 -4.24 12.89 4.28
N SER A 47 -4.42 12.36 5.49
CA SER A 47 -4.22 13.13 6.73
C SER A 47 -2.75 13.40 7.06
N TYR A 48 -1.80 12.62 6.55
CA TYR A 48 -0.38 12.98 6.59
C TYR A 48 -0.05 14.09 5.59
N ILE A 49 -0.73 14.10 4.44
CA ILE A 49 -0.34 14.91 3.28
C ILE A 49 -0.88 16.34 3.35
N LYS A 50 -2.09 16.52 3.91
CA LYS A 50 -2.76 17.83 4.00
C LYS A 50 -2.13 18.84 4.97
N TYR A 51 -1.18 18.40 5.79
CA TYR A 51 -0.41 19.28 6.68
C TYR A 51 1.08 19.11 6.47
N ALA A 52 1.80 20.18 6.14
CA ALA A 52 3.26 20.14 5.94
C ALA A 52 4.02 19.53 7.14
N ALA A 53 3.53 19.77 8.35
CA ALA A 53 4.12 19.23 9.57
C ALA A 53 4.00 17.69 9.68
N ASN A 54 3.01 17.08 9.03
CA ASN A 54 2.76 15.65 9.07
C ASN A 54 3.40 14.90 7.89
N GLN A 55 3.71 15.55 6.78
CA GLN A 55 4.29 14.90 5.58
C GLN A 55 5.53 14.02 5.88
N PRO A 56 6.47 14.42 6.78
CA PRO A 56 7.59 13.55 7.15
C PRO A 56 7.19 12.21 7.81
N LEU A 57 5.97 12.10 8.35
CA LEU A 57 5.46 10.86 8.93
C LEU A 57 5.12 9.82 7.86
N PHE A 58 4.60 10.26 6.71
CA PHE A 58 4.41 9.36 5.56
C PHE A 58 5.74 8.99 4.91
N GLU A 59 6.69 9.93 4.83
CA GLU A 59 8.07 9.60 4.42
C GLU A 59 8.74 8.59 5.36
N LEU A 60 8.45 8.65 6.65
CA LEU A 60 8.94 7.66 7.63
C LEU A 60 8.40 6.27 7.31
N GLN A 61 7.13 6.13 6.93
CA GLN A 61 6.55 4.84 6.55
C GLN A 61 7.28 4.26 5.32
N THR A 62 7.47 5.04 4.25
CA THR A 62 8.15 4.55 3.05
C THR A 62 9.64 4.30 3.28
N ALA A 63 10.31 5.13 4.09
CA ALA A 63 11.69 4.89 4.51
C ALA A 63 11.83 3.60 5.34
N TRP A 64 10.88 3.34 6.25
CA TRP A 64 10.86 2.11 7.03
C TRP A 64 10.64 0.87 6.15
N VAL A 65 9.79 0.95 5.13
CA VAL A 65 9.62 -0.16 4.17
C VAL A 65 10.97 -0.55 3.57
N ILE A 66 11.75 0.41 3.06
CA ILE A 66 13.07 0.13 2.48
C ILE A 66 14.05 -0.43 3.51
N ASN A 67 14.10 0.16 4.72
CA ASN A 67 14.95 -0.33 5.79
C ASN A 67 14.60 -1.78 6.20
N SER A 68 13.32 -2.12 6.24
CA SER A 68 12.82 -3.43 6.66
C SER A 68 12.79 -4.49 5.55
N LYS A 69 12.96 -4.08 4.28
CA LYS A 69 12.77 -4.91 3.09
C LYS A 69 13.45 -6.27 3.17
N GLU A 70 14.74 -6.31 3.53
CA GLU A 70 15.51 -7.57 3.59
C GLU A 70 15.07 -8.47 4.75
N ARG A 71 14.77 -7.89 5.93
CA ARG A 71 14.33 -8.65 7.12
C ARG A 71 12.95 -9.27 6.94
N LEU A 72 12.09 -8.61 6.15
CA LEU A 72 10.73 -9.05 5.86
C LEU A 72 10.61 -9.78 4.51
N ASP A 73 11.67 -9.83 3.71
CA ASP A 73 11.64 -10.18 2.28
C ASP A 73 10.43 -9.52 1.57
N THR A 74 10.33 -8.19 1.68
CA THR A 74 9.20 -7.45 1.11
C THR A 74 9.28 -7.40 -0.41
N ARG A 75 8.26 -7.92 -1.09
CA ARG A 75 8.19 -8.01 -2.55
C ARG A 75 7.32 -6.94 -3.19
N CYS A 76 6.35 -6.40 -2.46
CA CYS A 76 5.42 -5.40 -2.95
C CYS A 76 4.86 -4.55 -1.81
N VAL A 77 4.56 -3.29 -2.11
CA VAL A 77 3.80 -2.38 -1.25
C VAL A 77 2.45 -2.11 -1.90
N LEU A 78 1.37 -2.13 -1.13
CA LEU A 78 0.01 -1.84 -1.58
C LEU A 78 -0.46 -0.57 -0.86
N CYS A 79 -0.92 0.45 -1.59
CA CYS A 79 -1.51 1.66 -1.00
C CYS A 79 -3.00 1.73 -1.36
N THR A 80 -3.85 1.89 -0.35
CA THR A 80 -5.31 1.78 -0.48
C THR A 80 -6.00 3.00 -1.08
N GLY A 81 -5.26 3.99 -1.58
CA GLY A 81 -5.81 5.22 -2.20
C GLY A 81 -5.95 6.37 -1.22
N ASP A 82 -6.65 7.42 -1.64
CA ASP A 82 -6.68 8.74 -0.98
C ASP A 82 -5.26 9.27 -0.71
N LEU A 83 -4.49 9.37 -1.78
CA LEU A 83 -3.11 9.83 -1.76
C LEU A 83 -3.00 11.29 -1.31
N VAL A 84 -4.04 12.08 -1.57
CA VAL A 84 -4.17 13.48 -1.16
C VAL A 84 -5.52 13.71 -0.48
N GLU A 85 -5.68 14.80 0.27
CA GLU A 85 -6.97 15.16 0.89
C GLU A 85 -7.81 16.03 -0.04
N GLN A 86 -7.19 16.85 -0.88
CA GLN A 86 -7.90 17.59 -1.92
C GLN A 86 -7.10 17.55 -3.23
N ASN A 87 -7.69 16.94 -4.26
CA ASN A 87 -7.03 16.76 -5.55
C ASN A 87 -6.55 18.07 -6.19
N ASP A 88 -7.36 19.13 -6.21
CA ASP A 88 -7.06 20.35 -7.01
C ASP A 88 -7.37 21.66 -6.27
N ILE A 89 -7.40 21.66 -4.92
CA ILE A 89 -7.68 22.89 -4.17
C ILE A 89 -6.59 23.95 -4.43
N LEU A 90 -7.00 25.16 -4.83
CA LEU A 90 -6.05 26.21 -5.23
C LEU A 90 -5.43 26.98 -4.06
N THR A 91 -6.06 26.93 -2.89
CA THR A 91 -5.70 27.75 -1.72
C THR A 91 -5.91 26.96 -0.43
N ALA A 92 -5.01 27.14 0.53
CA ALA A 92 -5.06 26.45 1.82
C ALA A 92 -5.85 27.18 2.93
N GLU A 93 -6.73 28.12 2.58
CA GLU A 93 -7.23 29.15 3.54
C GLU A 93 -8.38 28.70 4.47
N ASN A 94 -8.78 27.43 4.45
CA ASN A 94 -10.00 26.98 5.13
C ASN A 94 -9.75 26.16 6.42
N GLY A 95 -8.51 26.02 6.88
CA GLY A 95 -8.16 25.32 8.14
C GLY A 95 -8.16 23.78 8.06
N TYR A 96 -8.76 23.19 7.03
CA TYR A 96 -8.76 21.75 6.76
C TYR A 96 -7.45 21.22 6.15
N THR A 97 -6.62 22.11 5.63
CA THR A 97 -5.31 21.84 5.02
C THR A 97 -4.47 23.11 5.09
N ASP A 98 -3.14 22.99 5.19
CA ASP A 98 -2.22 24.11 4.97
C ASP A 98 -1.49 24.02 3.61
N GLN A 99 -1.93 23.08 2.75
CA GLN A 99 -1.36 22.75 1.45
C GLN A 99 -2.38 22.91 0.31
N THR A 100 -1.94 23.47 -0.82
CA THR A 100 -2.69 23.38 -2.09
C THR A 100 -2.71 21.95 -2.62
N GLY A 101 -3.63 21.62 -3.52
CA GLY A 101 -3.71 20.28 -4.13
C GLY A 101 -2.40 19.88 -4.82
N ARG A 102 -1.75 20.83 -5.52
CA ARG A 102 -0.41 20.61 -6.10
C ARG A 102 0.63 20.23 -5.04
N GLN A 103 0.70 20.96 -3.94
CA GLN A 103 1.66 20.67 -2.87
C GLN A 103 1.39 19.32 -2.20
N GLN A 104 0.12 18.93 -2.08
CA GLN A 104 -0.26 17.61 -1.58
C GLN A 104 0.23 16.50 -2.53
N TRP A 105 0.00 16.65 -3.83
CA TRP A 105 0.49 15.70 -4.83
C TRP A 105 2.02 15.61 -4.90
N GLU A 106 2.70 16.76 -4.83
CA GLU A 106 4.18 16.83 -4.74
C GLU A 106 4.68 16.09 -3.49
N ALA A 107 4.06 16.30 -2.33
CA ALA A 107 4.46 15.67 -1.07
C ALA A 107 4.25 14.15 -1.06
N VAL A 108 3.07 13.68 -1.49
CA VAL A 108 2.82 12.22 -1.56
C VAL A 108 3.75 11.58 -2.59
N SER A 109 3.96 12.23 -3.74
CA SER A 109 4.94 11.77 -4.72
C SER A 109 6.33 11.67 -4.10
N GLN A 110 6.84 12.72 -3.46
CA GLN A 110 8.15 12.72 -2.81
C GLN A 110 8.30 11.57 -1.79
N ALA A 111 7.27 11.28 -1.00
CA ALA A 111 7.30 10.16 -0.06
C ALA A 111 7.46 8.80 -0.76
N PHE A 112 6.78 8.61 -1.90
CA PHE A 112 6.92 7.40 -2.72
C PHE A 112 8.24 7.32 -3.50
N GLU A 113 8.96 8.43 -3.73
CA GLU A 113 10.27 8.41 -4.43
C GLU A 113 11.30 7.49 -3.74
N ARG A 114 11.16 7.29 -2.43
CA ARG A 114 12.00 6.35 -1.68
C ARG A 114 11.84 4.90 -2.13
N LEU A 115 10.68 4.54 -2.68
CA LEU A 115 10.37 3.20 -3.16
C LEU A 115 10.79 3.00 -4.63
N ASP A 116 10.93 4.08 -5.40
CA ASP A 116 11.33 4.04 -6.80
C ASP A 116 12.63 3.25 -6.99
N ASP A 117 12.67 2.39 -8.00
CA ASP A 117 13.76 1.45 -8.33
C ASP A 117 14.16 0.44 -7.24
N ASN A 118 13.59 0.53 -6.04
CA ASN A 118 13.95 -0.30 -4.90
C ASN A 118 12.91 -1.41 -4.65
N ILE A 119 11.62 -1.11 -4.80
CA ILE A 119 10.54 -2.07 -4.58
C ILE A 119 9.32 -1.72 -5.44
N LEU A 120 8.59 -2.73 -5.91
CA LEU A 120 7.30 -2.51 -6.54
C LEU A 120 6.32 -1.97 -5.50
N TYR A 121 5.60 -0.91 -5.85
CA TYR A 121 4.42 -0.46 -5.12
C TYR A 121 3.22 -0.38 -6.07
N VAL A 122 2.02 -0.56 -5.54
CA VAL A 122 0.78 -0.49 -6.31
C VAL A 122 -0.19 0.40 -5.55
N ASN A 123 -0.66 1.45 -6.21
CA ASN A 123 -1.64 2.38 -5.68
C ASN A 123 -2.98 2.12 -6.37
N CYS A 124 -4.07 2.07 -5.63
CA CYS A 124 -5.38 2.47 -6.17
C CYS A 124 -5.60 3.96 -5.89
N THR A 125 -6.59 4.55 -6.55
CA THR A 125 -7.04 5.92 -6.25
C THR A 125 -8.26 5.88 -5.34
N GLY A 126 -8.40 6.88 -4.48
CA GLY A 126 -9.55 7.08 -3.59
C GLY A 126 -10.41 8.28 -3.97
N ASN A 127 -11.45 8.56 -3.19
CA ASN A 127 -12.37 9.65 -3.50
C ASN A 127 -11.72 11.03 -3.45
N HIS A 128 -10.71 11.23 -2.59
CA HIS A 128 -10.00 12.50 -2.48
C HIS A 128 -9.00 12.73 -3.61
N ASP A 129 -8.64 11.69 -4.37
CA ASP A 129 -7.74 11.78 -5.54
C ASP A 129 -8.45 12.28 -6.80
N TYR A 130 -9.76 12.54 -6.74
CA TYR A 130 -10.58 13.00 -7.85
C TYR A 130 -11.29 14.33 -7.55
N GLY A 131 -11.58 15.09 -8.60
CA GLY A 131 -12.39 16.30 -8.52
C GLY A 131 -11.62 17.52 -8.01
N TYR A 132 -12.33 18.44 -7.36
CA TYR A 132 -11.71 19.64 -6.77
C TYR A 132 -11.39 19.40 -5.28
N VAL A 133 -12.37 18.91 -4.53
CA VAL A 133 -12.22 18.52 -3.12
C VAL A 133 -12.23 17.01 -2.99
N SER A 134 -13.27 16.35 -3.48
CA SER A 134 -13.44 14.89 -3.35
C SER A 134 -14.54 14.37 -4.30
N ALA A 135 -14.12 13.67 -5.35
CA ALA A 135 -14.95 12.90 -6.26
C ALA A 135 -16.21 13.65 -6.78
N GLU A 136 -16.10 14.94 -7.11
CA GLU A 136 -17.18 15.66 -7.79
C GLU A 136 -17.28 15.29 -9.28
N ASN A 137 -16.16 14.85 -9.87
CA ASN A 137 -16.00 14.41 -11.24
C ASN A 137 -14.79 13.46 -11.34
N ARG A 138 -14.38 13.07 -12.56
CA ARG A 138 -13.33 12.08 -12.80
C ARG A 138 -11.95 12.66 -13.10
N ASN A 139 -11.76 13.98 -12.96
CA ASN A 139 -10.44 14.58 -13.14
C ASN A 139 -9.56 14.19 -11.95
N SER A 140 -8.33 13.76 -12.21
CA SER A 140 -7.32 13.43 -11.20
C SER A 140 -5.96 13.86 -11.68
N HIS A 141 -5.10 14.32 -10.77
CA HIS A 141 -3.69 14.55 -11.07
C HIS A 141 -2.83 13.30 -10.89
N PHE A 142 -3.37 12.16 -10.46
CA PHE A 142 -2.62 10.92 -10.26
C PHE A 142 -1.66 10.58 -11.42
N PRO A 143 -2.08 10.65 -12.71
CA PRO A 143 -1.19 10.32 -13.84
C PRO A 143 -0.02 11.29 -14.04
N GLU A 144 -0.06 12.48 -13.44
CA GLU A 144 1.04 13.46 -13.51
C GLU A 144 2.18 13.11 -12.55
N TYR A 145 1.88 12.44 -11.44
CA TYR A 145 2.84 12.14 -10.36
C TYR A 145 3.24 10.65 -10.32
N PHE A 146 2.37 9.75 -10.75
CA PHE A 146 2.62 8.31 -10.77
C PHE A 146 2.63 7.80 -12.22
N THR A 147 3.78 7.96 -12.87
CA THR A 147 4.00 7.53 -14.26
C THR A 147 4.63 6.13 -14.32
N PRO A 148 4.38 5.34 -15.39
CA PRO A 148 5.05 4.06 -15.60
C PRO A 148 6.58 4.15 -15.64
N GLU A 149 7.13 5.27 -16.12
CA GLU A 149 8.56 5.49 -16.27
C GLU A 149 9.27 5.83 -14.96
N ARG A 150 8.51 6.19 -13.93
CA ARG A 150 9.01 6.61 -12.63
C ARG A 150 9.90 5.57 -11.94
N SER A 151 9.60 4.29 -12.13
CA SER A 151 10.31 3.19 -11.47
C SER A 151 10.55 2.04 -12.43
N SER A 152 11.79 1.53 -12.47
CA SER A 152 12.14 0.30 -13.19
C SER A 152 11.39 -0.93 -12.68
N CYS A 153 10.91 -0.91 -11.44
CA CYS A 153 10.03 -1.94 -10.90
C CYS A 153 8.66 -1.96 -11.62
N PHE A 154 8.10 -0.79 -11.96
CA PHE A 154 6.88 -0.72 -12.77
C PHE A 154 7.11 -1.28 -14.16
N ARG A 155 8.19 -0.85 -14.81
CA ARG A 155 8.55 -1.34 -16.15
C ARG A 155 8.68 -2.86 -16.21
N SER A 156 9.13 -3.47 -15.12
CA SER A 156 9.34 -4.93 -15.04
C SER A 156 8.08 -5.71 -14.68
N ALA A 157 7.19 -5.13 -13.86
CA ALA A 157 6.03 -5.83 -13.32
C ALA A 157 4.70 -5.49 -14.01
N LEU A 158 4.56 -4.30 -14.61
CA LEU A 158 3.33 -3.85 -15.25
C LEU A 158 3.03 -4.70 -16.50
N VAL A 159 1.94 -5.46 -16.47
CA VAL A 159 1.57 -6.40 -17.53
C VAL A 159 0.31 -6.02 -18.30
N ALA A 160 -0.54 -5.15 -17.74
CA ALA A 160 -1.69 -4.58 -18.43
C ALA A 160 -2.16 -3.28 -17.77
N THR A 161 -2.80 -2.40 -18.55
CA THR A 161 -3.47 -1.18 -18.08
C THR A 161 -4.86 -1.08 -18.68
N GLY A 162 -5.82 -0.63 -17.88
CA GLY A 162 -7.11 -0.13 -18.32
C GLY A 162 -7.02 1.35 -18.70
N LEU A 163 -8.11 1.87 -19.25
CA LEU A 163 -8.22 3.30 -19.57
C LEU A 163 -8.77 4.06 -18.38
N ASN A 164 -8.27 5.26 -18.12
CA ASN A 164 -8.89 6.22 -17.20
C ASN A 164 -10.13 6.90 -17.82
N ALA A 165 -10.72 7.84 -17.09
CA ALA A 165 -11.94 8.55 -17.50
C ALA A 165 -11.80 9.37 -18.79
N HIS A 166 -10.56 9.70 -19.17
CA HIS A 166 -10.25 10.44 -20.38
C HIS A 166 -9.88 9.52 -21.56
N GLY A 167 -10.03 8.20 -21.39
CA GLY A 167 -9.73 7.22 -22.44
C GLY A 167 -8.24 6.96 -22.64
N VAL A 168 -7.40 7.30 -21.67
CA VAL A 168 -5.94 7.14 -21.73
C VAL A 168 -5.53 5.94 -20.87
N PRO A 169 -4.67 5.02 -21.37
CA PRO A 169 -4.06 3.99 -20.52
C PRO A 169 -3.37 4.61 -19.31
N SER A 170 -3.70 4.16 -18.09
CA SER A 170 -3.26 4.80 -16.85
C SER A 170 -2.96 3.77 -15.77
N LEU A 171 -2.09 4.13 -14.82
CA LEU A 171 -1.85 3.31 -13.63
C LEU A 171 -3.02 3.33 -12.63
N GLU A 172 -4.01 4.21 -12.82
CA GLU A 172 -5.28 4.21 -12.07
C GLU A 172 -6.01 2.85 -12.19
N ASN A 173 -5.85 2.16 -13.32
CA ASN A 173 -6.40 0.82 -13.55
C ASN A 173 -5.28 -0.04 -14.14
N ALA A 174 -4.62 -0.87 -13.34
CA ALA A 174 -3.41 -1.57 -13.78
C ALA A 174 -3.25 -2.96 -13.15
N ALA A 175 -2.54 -3.83 -13.86
CA ALA A 175 -2.21 -5.18 -13.42
C ALA A 175 -0.69 -5.36 -13.37
N TYR A 176 -0.20 -5.87 -12.25
CA TYR A 176 1.23 -6.10 -12.00
C TYR A 176 1.48 -7.57 -11.68
N GLU A 177 2.42 -8.21 -12.38
CA GLU A 177 2.81 -9.61 -12.14
C GLU A 177 4.06 -9.67 -11.25
N ILE A 178 3.99 -10.47 -10.20
CA ILE A 178 5.09 -10.73 -9.27
C ILE A 178 5.34 -12.24 -9.26
N GLU A 179 6.58 -12.65 -9.52
CA GLU A 179 6.99 -14.03 -9.37
C GLU A 179 7.59 -14.27 -7.98
N THR A 180 7.13 -15.31 -7.32
CA THR A 180 7.50 -15.67 -5.95
C THR A 180 7.99 -17.11 -5.91
N GLY A 181 8.90 -17.42 -4.97
CA GLY A 181 9.46 -18.76 -4.87
C GLY A 181 8.46 -19.82 -4.38
N THR A 182 7.52 -19.43 -3.50
CA THR A 182 6.65 -20.35 -2.77
C THR A 182 5.17 -20.26 -3.15
N TRP A 183 4.73 -19.12 -3.71
CA TRP A 183 3.33 -18.87 -4.12
C TRP A 183 3.14 -18.86 -5.64
N GLY A 184 4.19 -19.14 -6.41
CA GLY A 184 4.17 -19.03 -7.86
C GLY A 184 3.98 -17.58 -8.29
N LYS A 185 3.10 -17.35 -9.27
CA LYS A 185 2.85 -16.01 -9.79
C LYS A 185 1.65 -15.36 -9.11
N ILE A 186 1.83 -14.12 -8.67
CA ILE A 186 0.78 -13.28 -8.11
C ILE A 186 0.49 -12.16 -9.12
N LEU A 187 -0.79 -11.87 -9.34
CA LEU A 187 -1.22 -10.69 -10.09
C LEU A 187 -1.88 -9.71 -9.12
N VAL A 188 -1.35 -8.50 -9.01
CA VAL A 188 -1.99 -7.40 -8.27
C VAL A 188 -2.77 -6.56 -9.27
N LEU A 189 -4.09 -6.49 -9.13
CA LEU A 189 -5.00 -5.71 -9.95
C LEU A 189 -5.46 -4.49 -9.15
N SER A 190 -5.15 -3.28 -9.62
CA SER A 190 -5.61 -2.02 -9.03
C SER A 190 -6.73 -1.42 -9.85
N LEU A 191 -7.71 -0.82 -9.18
CA LEU A 191 -8.85 -0.12 -9.80
C LEU A 191 -8.93 1.32 -9.31
N GLU A 192 -9.45 2.18 -10.18
CA GLU A 192 -9.82 3.54 -9.85
C GLU A 192 -10.93 3.58 -8.77
N PHE A 193 -11.03 4.69 -8.02
CA PHE A 193 -12.14 4.91 -7.07
C PHE A 193 -13.50 4.72 -7.73
N ASP A 194 -14.40 3.98 -7.09
CA ASP A 194 -15.76 3.70 -7.59
C ASP A 194 -15.77 3.36 -9.09
N PRO A 195 -15.13 2.25 -9.49
CA PRO A 195 -14.72 2.02 -10.87
C PRO A 195 -15.88 2.17 -11.85
N ARG A 196 -15.60 2.86 -12.96
CA ARG A 196 -16.56 2.95 -14.07
C ARG A 196 -16.83 1.53 -14.61
N PRO A 197 -18.01 1.28 -15.21
CA PRO A 197 -18.32 -0.01 -15.82
C PRO A 197 -17.22 -0.51 -16.78
N GLU A 198 -16.62 0.38 -17.56
CA GLU A 198 -15.56 0.05 -18.52
C GLU A 198 -14.27 -0.41 -17.83
N ALA A 199 -13.88 0.22 -16.72
CA ALA A 199 -12.73 -0.19 -15.91
C ALA A 199 -12.99 -1.56 -15.27
N LEU A 200 -14.20 -1.78 -14.76
CA LEU A 200 -14.59 -3.07 -14.18
C LEU A 200 -14.65 -4.18 -15.24
N GLU A 201 -15.14 -3.89 -16.45
CA GLU A 201 -15.12 -4.84 -17.57
C GLU A 201 -13.69 -5.19 -18.01
N TRP A 202 -12.79 -4.20 -18.06
CA TRP A 202 -11.37 -4.43 -18.31
C TRP A 202 -10.76 -5.35 -17.23
N ALA A 203 -11.08 -5.11 -15.96
CA ALA A 203 -10.63 -5.92 -14.84
C ALA A 203 -11.11 -7.37 -14.94
N VAL A 204 -12.39 -7.58 -15.30
CA VAL A 204 -12.97 -8.90 -15.54
C VAL A 204 -12.26 -9.63 -16.68
N LYS A 205 -12.00 -8.94 -17.80
CA LYS A 205 -11.28 -9.52 -18.95
C LYS A 205 -9.85 -9.90 -18.55
N THR A 206 -9.17 -9.02 -17.84
CA THR A 206 -7.79 -9.24 -17.39
C THR A 206 -7.72 -10.42 -16.44
N ALA A 207 -8.52 -10.46 -15.37
CA ALA A 207 -8.48 -11.56 -14.41
C ALA A 207 -8.84 -12.93 -15.01
N ASN A 208 -9.66 -12.95 -16.07
CA ASN A 208 -10.07 -14.18 -16.77
C ASN A 208 -9.21 -14.53 -18.00
N ASP A 209 -8.19 -13.74 -18.32
CA ASP A 209 -7.27 -14.08 -19.41
C ASP A 209 -6.57 -15.41 -19.09
N GLY A 210 -6.49 -16.30 -20.08
CA GLY A 210 -5.86 -17.61 -19.93
C GLY A 210 -4.40 -17.55 -19.46
N LYS A 211 -3.71 -16.43 -19.68
CA LYS A 211 -2.37 -16.15 -19.15
C LYS A 211 -2.32 -16.16 -17.62
N TYR A 212 -3.39 -15.75 -16.95
CA TYR A 212 -3.43 -15.56 -15.50
C TYR A 212 -4.25 -16.62 -14.75
N LYS A 213 -4.64 -17.71 -15.45
CA LYS A 213 -5.51 -18.76 -14.89
C LYS A 213 -4.93 -19.45 -13.63
N ASP A 214 -3.60 -19.53 -13.55
CA ASP A 214 -2.85 -20.20 -12.48
C ASP A 214 -2.25 -19.19 -11.48
N HIS A 215 -2.50 -17.90 -11.65
CA HIS A 215 -2.05 -16.86 -10.72
C HIS A 215 -2.96 -16.81 -9.51
N THR A 216 -2.40 -16.41 -8.37
CA THR A 216 -3.22 -15.85 -7.29
C THR A 216 -3.42 -14.37 -7.56
N VAL A 217 -4.67 -13.91 -7.65
CA VAL A 217 -4.98 -12.50 -7.90
C VAL A 217 -5.33 -11.80 -6.58
N ILE A 218 -4.66 -10.67 -6.34
CA ILE A 218 -4.98 -9.70 -5.29
C ILE A 218 -5.66 -8.51 -5.96
N LEU A 219 -6.88 -8.19 -5.53
CA LEU A 219 -7.58 -6.98 -5.95
C LEU A 219 -7.31 -5.86 -4.94
N LEU A 220 -6.76 -4.75 -5.41
CA LEU A 220 -6.59 -3.51 -4.66
C LEU A 220 -7.62 -2.49 -5.16
N THR A 221 -8.47 -2.00 -4.28
CA THR A 221 -9.50 -1.00 -4.59
C THR A 221 -9.77 -0.16 -3.36
N HIS A 222 -10.22 1.09 -3.52
CA HIS A 222 -10.34 2.00 -2.39
C HIS A 222 -11.60 1.79 -1.55
N SER A 223 -12.78 2.17 -2.07
CA SER A 223 -14.06 1.91 -1.39
C SER A 223 -14.61 0.54 -1.76
N TYR A 224 -14.96 -0.25 -0.74
CA TYR A 224 -15.49 -1.60 -0.94
C TYR A 224 -16.41 -2.07 0.18
N MET A 225 -16.01 -1.92 1.44
CA MET A 225 -16.82 -2.36 2.59
C MET A 225 -16.61 -1.49 3.83
N ASP A 226 -17.61 -1.48 4.70
CA ASP A 226 -17.63 -0.71 5.94
C ASP A 226 -16.90 -1.41 7.10
N LYS A 227 -16.93 -0.75 8.27
CA LYS A 227 -16.33 -1.21 9.54
C LYS A 227 -16.93 -2.51 10.09
N ASP A 228 -18.12 -2.90 9.61
CA ASP A 228 -18.79 -4.14 9.97
C ASP A 228 -18.67 -5.19 8.82
N ALA A 229 -17.72 -4.96 7.90
CA ALA A 229 -17.42 -5.74 6.71
C ALA A 229 -18.61 -5.89 5.75
N ARG A 230 -19.54 -4.94 5.69
CA ARG A 230 -20.65 -4.95 4.73
C ARG A 230 -20.22 -4.20 3.48
N ARG A 231 -20.39 -4.83 2.31
CA ARG A 231 -20.04 -4.19 1.04
C ARG A 231 -20.96 -3.01 0.75
N TYR A 232 -20.40 -1.90 0.26
CA TYR A 232 -21.21 -0.74 -0.12
C TYR A 232 -22.10 -1.07 -1.31
N THR A 233 -23.37 -0.72 -1.20
CA THR A 233 -24.35 -0.77 -2.30
C THR A 233 -24.57 0.58 -2.96
N SER A 234 -24.13 1.65 -2.29
CA SER A 234 -24.30 3.05 -2.71
C SER A 234 -23.45 3.95 -1.82
N GLU A 235 -23.03 5.08 -2.37
CA GLU A 235 -22.35 6.16 -1.65
C GLU A 235 -22.90 7.52 -2.08
N SER A 236 -22.54 8.58 -1.36
CA SER A 236 -23.06 9.94 -1.58
C SER A 236 -22.14 10.82 -2.45
N TYR A 237 -21.14 10.26 -3.11
CA TYR A 237 -20.28 11.00 -4.05
C TYR A 237 -21.02 11.35 -5.34
N ARG A 238 -20.63 12.46 -5.96
CA ARG A 238 -21.25 12.95 -7.20
C ARG A 238 -20.66 12.30 -8.45
N VAL A 239 -19.51 11.65 -8.32
CA VAL A 239 -18.81 10.99 -9.42
C VAL A 239 -19.72 9.95 -10.07
N SER A 240 -19.71 9.92 -11.41
CA SER A 240 -20.53 9.01 -12.19
C SER A 240 -19.89 8.79 -13.57
N PRO A 241 -20.09 7.62 -14.21
CA PRO A 241 -20.71 6.42 -13.66
C PRO A 241 -19.83 5.78 -12.58
N ALA A 242 -20.44 5.07 -11.61
CA ALA A 242 -19.76 4.47 -10.46
C ALA A 242 -20.25 3.03 -10.22
N SER A 243 -19.34 2.15 -9.78
CA SER A 243 -19.64 0.78 -9.34
C SER A 243 -19.14 0.60 -7.91
N TYR A 244 -20.05 0.34 -6.96
CA TYR A 244 -19.71 0.23 -5.54
C TYR A 244 -19.20 -1.17 -5.18
N GLY A 245 -18.78 -1.37 -3.94
CA GLY A 245 -18.23 -2.64 -3.45
C GLY A 245 -19.06 -3.89 -3.77
N GLU A 246 -20.39 -3.81 -3.69
CA GLU A 246 -21.27 -4.94 -4.05
C GLU A 246 -21.30 -5.20 -5.57
N ASP A 247 -21.18 -4.16 -6.41
CA ASP A 247 -21.02 -4.34 -7.86
C ASP A 247 -19.67 -4.98 -8.20
N ILE A 248 -18.58 -4.52 -7.57
CA ILE A 248 -17.24 -5.10 -7.72
C ILE A 248 -17.28 -6.59 -7.33
N TRP A 249 -17.90 -6.91 -6.20
CA TRP A 249 -18.08 -8.31 -5.79
C TRP A 249 -18.84 -9.12 -6.84
N ARG A 250 -20.04 -8.68 -7.21
CA ARG A 250 -20.92 -9.47 -8.09
C ARG A 250 -20.38 -9.64 -9.50
N LYS A 251 -19.73 -8.61 -10.06
CA LYS A 251 -19.30 -8.59 -11.46
C LYS A 251 -17.87 -9.09 -11.66
N LEU A 252 -16.98 -8.90 -10.68
CA LEU A 252 -15.56 -9.25 -10.78
C LEU A 252 -15.14 -10.38 -9.83
N VAL A 253 -15.32 -10.18 -8.52
CA VAL A 253 -14.72 -11.07 -7.51
C VAL A 253 -15.44 -12.42 -7.44
N TYR A 254 -16.76 -12.42 -7.31
CA TYR A 254 -17.59 -13.63 -7.22
C TYR A 254 -17.46 -14.55 -8.45
N PRO A 255 -17.49 -14.08 -9.71
CA PRO A 255 -17.31 -14.96 -10.87
C PRO A 255 -15.85 -15.38 -11.11
N SER A 256 -14.86 -14.71 -10.50
CA SER A 256 -13.45 -15.02 -10.69
C SER A 256 -13.06 -16.36 -10.06
N LYS A 257 -12.12 -17.07 -10.69
CA LYS A 257 -11.56 -18.35 -10.21
C LYS A 257 -10.21 -18.21 -9.50
N ASN A 258 -9.59 -17.04 -9.61
CA ASN A 258 -8.21 -16.76 -9.23
C ASN A 258 -8.06 -15.54 -8.30
N ILE A 259 -9.07 -14.66 -8.18
CA ILE A 259 -9.09 -13.63 -7.12
C ILE A 259 -9.28 -14.31 -5.78
N ARG A 260 -8.30 -14.16 -4.89
CA ARG A 260 -8.28 -14.79 -3.55
C ARG A 260 -8.20 -13.80 -2.40
N LEU A 261 -7.77 -12.56 -2.68
CA LEU A 261 -7.65 -11.50 -1.70
C LEU A 261 -8.15 -10.18 -2.30
N VAL A 262 -8.97 -9.46 -1.54
CA VAL A 262 -9.36 -8.07 -1.79
C VAL A 262 -8.80 -7.22 -0.64
N VAL A 263 -8.07 -6.16 -0.96
CA VAL A 263 -7.53 -5.18 -0.01
C VAL A 263 -8.14 -3.83 -0.32
N CYS A 264 -8.68 -3.15 0.69
CA CYS A 264 -9.29 -1.84 0.55
C CYS A 264 -9.05 -0.91 1.74
N GLY A 265 -9.39 0.36 1.58
CA GLY A 265 -9.28 1.44 2.58
C GLY A 265 -10.62 2.11 2.80
N HIS A 266 -10.65 3.44 2.64
CA HIS A 266 -11.81 4.31 2.62
C HIS A 266 -12.49 4.52 3.98
N GLU A 267 -13.06 3.46 4.56
CA GLU A 267 -13.88 3.57 5.76
C GLU A 267 -13.02 3.84 7.01
N CYS A 268 -13.26 4.98 7.66
CA CYS A 268 -12.79 5.24 9.01
C CYS A 268 -13.69 6.24 9.74
N ASP A 269 -13.57 6.27 11.07
CA ASP A 269 -14.26 7.19 11.96
C ASP A 269 -13.31 7.55 13.12
N ILE A 270 -13.57 8.66 13.83
CA ILE A 270 -12.91 8.93 15.12
C ILE A 270 -13.53 8.06 16.20
N VAL A 271 -13.04 6.83 16.28
CA VAL A 271 -13.51 5.76 17.17
C VAL A 271 -12.35 4.81 17.49
N ASP A 272 -12.64 3.76 18.26
CA ASP A 272 -11.68 2.72 18.55
C ASP A 272 -11.20 1.99 17.29
N TYR A 273 -10.01 1.43 17.41
CA TYR A 273 -9.27 0.71 16.37
C TYR A 273 -10.01 -0.44 15.68
N ASP A 274 -11.01 -1.04 16.31
CA ASP A 274 -11.81 -2.14 15.77
C ASP A 274 -12.82 -1.67 14.70
N LYS A 275 -13.01 -0.36 14.57
CA LYS A 275 -13.89 0.28 13.57
C LYS A 275 -13.14 0.96 12.42
N GLN A 276 -11.82 0.91 12.45
CA GLN A 276 -10.92 1.37 11.38
C GLN A 276 -10.42 0.21 10.50
N VAL A 277 -10.87 -1.01 10.80
CA VAL A 277 -10.48 -2.24 10.14
C VAL A 277 -11.69 -3.14 10.02
N SER A 278 -11.76 -3.95 8.98
CA SER A 278 -12.76 -5.01 8.90
C SER A 278 -12.24 -6.16 8.05
N PHE A 279 -12.76 -7.35 8.32
CA PHE A 279 -12.35 -8.57 7.62
C PHE A 279 -13.53 -9.50 7.44
N ARG A 280 -13.64 -10.08 6.26
CA ARG A 280 -14.58 -11.17 5.97
C ARG A 280 -14.00 -12.15 4.96
N THR A 281 -14.59 -13.33 4.92
CA THR A 281 -14.33 -14.33 3.90
C THR A 281 -15.65 -14.80 3.32
N ASP A 282 -15.75 -14.80 2.00
CA ASP A 282 -16.89 -15.34 1.26
C ASP A 282 -16.40 -16.35 0.23
N LEU A 283 -17.27 -17.27 -0.20
CA LEU A 283 -16.98 -18.17 -1.32
C LEU A 283 -17.30 -17.49 -2.65
N ASN A 284 -16.42 -17.65 -3.62
CA ASN A 284 -16.71 -17.31 -5.01
C ASN A 284 -17.61 -18.37 -5.67
N SER A 285 -18.03 -18.11 -6.90
CA SER A 285 -18.88 -19.01 -7.70
C SER A 285 -18.27 -20.40 -7.97
N SER A 286 -16.97 -20.58 -7.75
CA SER A 286 -16.27 -21.86 -7.86
C SER A 286 -16.04 -22.55 -6.50
N GLY A 287 -16.61 -22.00 -5.42
CA GLY A 287 -16.48 -22.55 -4.07
C GLY A 287 -15.14 -22.28 -3.39
N LYS A 288 -14.31 -21.37 -3.93
CA LYS A 288 -13.03 -20.99 -3.30
C LYS A 288 -13.23 -19.79 -2.38
N SER A 289 -12.58 -19.83 -1.22
CA SER A 289 -12.57 -18.71 -0.27
C SER A 289 -11.86 -17.48 -0.84
N VAL A 290 -12.49 -16.32 -0.70
CA VAL A 290 -11.93 -15.00 -1.01
C VAL A 290 -11.90 -14.19 0.27
N ALA A 291 -10.69 -13.88 0.72
CA ALA A 291 -10.46 -13.00 1.84
C ALA A 291 -10.65 -11.55 1.41
N GLN A 292 -11.34 -10.76 2.23
CA GLN A 292 -11.59 -9.35 1.99
C GLN A 292 -11.17 -8.60 3.25
N MET A 293 -10.22 -7.66 3.13
CA MET A 293 -9.64 -6.93 4.25
C MET A 293 -9.68 -5.43 4.00
N MET A 294 -10.33 -4.69 4.89
CA MET A 294 -10.28 -3.22 4.96
C MET A 294 -9.26 -2.79 6.02
N PHE A 295 -8.45 -1.80 5.68
CA PHE A 295 -7.51 -1.17 6.60
C PHE A 295 -7.33 0.32 6.26
N ASN A 296 -7.96 1.20 7.04
CA ASN A 296 -7.73 2.64 6.97
C ASN A 296 -7.37 3.17 8.37
N ALA A 297 -6.11 3.57 8.55
CA ALA A 297 -5.61 4.07 9.83
C ALA A 297 -5.60 5.61 9.93
N GLN A 298 -6.15 6.34 8.95
CA GLN A 298 -6.09 7.80 8.86
C GLN A 298 -6.49 8.55 10.15
N THR A 299 -7.41 7.98 10.93
CA THR A 299 -7.95 8.54 12.19
C THR A 299 -7.49 7.79 13.44
N ALA A 300 -6.46 6.95 13.32
CA ALA A 300 -5.96 6.09 14.41
C ALA A 300 -5.40 6.86 15.63
N ASP A 301 -5.09 8.13 15.46
CA ASP A 301 -4.67 9.03 16.54
C ASP A 301 -5.86 9.78 17.18
N GLY A 302 -7.09 9.44 16.77
CA GLY A 302 -8.34 9.96 17.31
C GLY A 302 -8.74 11.35 16.78
N LYS A 303 -8.21 11.78 15.63
CA LYS A 303 -8.51 13.12 15.06
C LYS A 303 -8.55 13.09 13.52
N TRP A 304 -9.31 14.01 12.92
CA TRP A 304 -9.27 14.27 11.47
C TRP A 304 -8.08 15.17 11.10
N GLU A 305 -7.71 16.08 12.00
CA GLU A 305 -6.61 17.05 11.87
C GLU A 305 -5.44 16.74 12.80
N GLY A 306 -5.28 15.46 13.15
CA GLY A 306 -4.17 15.00 13.99
C GLY A 306 -2.87 14.80 13.21
N ASN A 307 -2.07 13.81 13.59
CA ASN A 307 -0.81 13.45 12.95
C ASN A 307 -0.97 12.54 11.72
N GLY A 308 -2.20 12.12 11.41
CA GLY A 308 -2.52 11.26 10.27
C GLY A 308 -2.64 9.77 10.57
N GLY A 309 -2.59 9.38 11.85
CA GLY A 309 -2.89 8.01 12.25
C GLY A 309 -1.68 7.17 12.66
N ASP A 310 -0.72 7.78 13.34
CA ASP A 310 0.40 7.10 14.02
C ASP A 310 1.24 6.14 13.15
N CYS A 311 1.28 6.36 11.84
CA CYS A 311 2.05 5.59 10.86
C CYS A 311 1.72 4.09 10.83
N TRP A 312 0.51 3.65 11.21
CA TRP A 312 0.18 2.23 11.17
C TRP A 312 0.26 1.65 9.75
N VAL A 313 0.82 0.45 9.62
CA VAL A 313 0.88 -0.36 8.39
C VAL A 313 0.44 -1.79 8.69
N ARG A 314 0.01 -2.54 7.66
CA ARG A 314 -0.11 -4.00 7.77
C ARG A 314 1.03 -4.71 7.07
N ILE A 315 1.61 -5.70 7.74
CA ILE A 315 2.55 -6.66 7.17
C ILE A 315 1.76 -7.92 6.85
N LEU A 316 1.75 -8.32 5.57
CA LEU A 316 1.17 -9.56 5.07
C LEU A 316 2.29 -10.53 4.75
N GLU A 317 2.56 -11.48 5.63
CA GLU A 317 3.60 -12.49 5.47
C GLU A 317 3.01 -13.75 4.81
N PHE A 318 3.45 -14.04 3.60
CA PHE A 318 3.01 -15.16 2.76
C PHE A 318 3.86 -16.39 3.09
N MET A 319 3.26 -17.34 3.82
CA MET A 319 3.95 -18.53 4.34
C MET A 319 4.30 -19.52 3.22
N PRO A 320 5.36 -20.34 3.36
CA PRO A 320 5.82 -21.23 2.30
C PRO A 320 4.86 -22.38 1.92
N ASP A 321 3.77 -22.55 2.66
CA ASP A 321 2.72 -23.55 2.37
C ASP A 321 1.83 -23.19 1.17
N GLY A 322 2.01 -21.98 0.61
CA GLY A 322 1.30 -21.48 -0.57
C GLY A 322 -0.18 -21.17 -0.33
N LYS A 323 -0.61 -21.06 0.93
CA LYS A 323 -2.02 -20.80 1.28
C LYS A 323 -2.23 -19.92 2.52
N THR A 324 -1.26 -19.83 3.42
CA THR A 324 -1.40 -19.09 4.68
C THR A 324 -0.75 -17.72 4.58
N ILE A 325 -1.50 -16.67 4.90
CA ILE A 325 -1.00 -15.29 4.99
C ILE A 325 -1.16 -14.83 6.44
N LYS A 326 -0.07 -14.50 7.12
CA LYS A 326 -0.13 -13.89 8.46
C LYS A 326 -0.25 -12.38 8.31
N VAL A 327 -1.25 -11.80 8.98
CA VAL A 327 -1.48 -10.37 9.02
C VAL A 327 -1.00 -9.84 10.36
N ARG A 328 -0.22 -8.76 10.37
CA ARG A 328 0.19 -8.06 11.59
C ARG A 328 0.18 -6.54 11.40
N THR A 329 -0.36 -5.80 12.36
CA THR A 329 -0.37 -4.33 12.36
C THR A 329 0.83 -3.75 13.14
N PHE A 330 1.59 -2.86 12.51
CA PHE A 330 2.84 -2.30 13.02
C PHE A 330 2.93 -0.79 12.83
N SER A 331 3.60 -0.05 13.73
CA SER A 331 3.88 1.39 13.57
C SER A 331 5.40 1.65 13.53
N PRO A 332 5.95 2.11 12.40
CA PRO A 332 7.33 2.59 12.31
C PRO A 332 7.61 3.76 13.26
N LEU A 333 6.62 4.63 13.48
CA LEU A 333 6.72 5.78 14.38
C LEU A 333 7.03 5.37 15.81
N PHE A 334 6.36 4.34 16.32
CA PHE A 334 6.59 3.87 17.68
C PHE A 334 7.83 2.97 17.79
N ALA A 335 8.18 2.27 16.72
CA ALA A 335 9.30 1.34 16.68
C ALA A 335 10.69 1.99 16.78
N LEU A 336 10.83 3.24 16.33
CA LEU A 336 12.12 3.94 16.26
C LEU A 336 12.62 4.48 17.61
N SER A 337 11.75 4.60 18.62
CA SER A 337 12.09 5.21 19.92
C SER A 337 11.98 4.19 21.06
N PRO A 338 13.01 4.05 21.92
CA PRO A 338 12.94 3.17 23.09
C PRO A 338 11.79 3.49 24.05
N LEU A 339 11.29 4.73 24.05
CA LEU A 339 10.20 5.18 24.92
C LEU A 339 8.81 4.72 24.44
N THR A 340 8.70 4.33 23.16
CA THR A 340 7.45 3.94 22.52
C THR A 340 7.51 2.56 21.89
N ALA A 341 8.67 1.90 21.93
CA ALA A 341 8.91 0.59 21.33
C ALA A 341 7.88 -0.47 21.76
N ASP A 342 7.42 -0.41 23.01
CA ASP A 342 6.37 -1.27 23.57
C ASP A 342 5.00 -1.14 22.86
N LYS A 343 4.80 -0.04 22.12
CA LYS A 343 3.56 0.30 21.40
C LYS A 343 3.67 0.06 19.90
N ALA A 344 4.81 -0.43 19.39
CA ALA A 344 5.03 -0.63 17.96
C ALA A 344 4.11 -1.69 17.33
N TRP A 345 3.53 -2.58 18.14
CA TRP A 345 2.63 -3.63 17.71
C TRP A 345 1.23 -3.43 18.28
N ARG A 346 0.21 -3.53 17.42
CA ARG A 346 -1.15 -3.79 17.87
C ARG A 346 -1.40 -5.30 17.90
N THR A 347 -2.01 -5.79 18.97
CA THR A 347 -2.12 -7.25 19.24
C THR A 347 -3.56 -7.74 19.42
N ALA A 348 -4.55 -6.90 19.15
CA ALA A 348 -5.95 -7.33 19.18
C ALA A 348 -6.23 -8.37 18.07
N PRO A 349 -7.30 -9.18 18.17
CA PRO A 349 -7.61 -10.20 17.16
C PRO A 349 -7.81 -9.66 15.73
N TYR A 350 -8.23 -8.40 15.59
CA TYR A 350 -8.38 -7.73 14.30
C TYR A 350 -7.08 -7.13 13.75
N ASP A 351 -6.00 -7.14 14.54
CA ASP A 351 -4.66 -6.63 14.20
C ASP A 351 -3.64 -7.72 13.92
N GLN A 352 -3.91 -8.94 14.38
CA GLN A 352 -3.08 -10.09 14.10
C GLN A 352 -3.93 -11.35 13.93
N PHE A 353 -3.91 -11.90 12.72
CA PHE A 353 -4.68 -13.09 12.35
C PHE A 353 -4.07 -13.77 11.12
N GLU A 354 -4.53 -14.97 10.83
CA GLU A 354 -4.12 -15.73 9.65
C GLU A 354 -5.27 -15.82 8.65
N ILE A 355 -4.94 -15.61 7.38
CA ILE A 355 -5.82 -15.90 6.25
C ILE A 355 -5.36 -17.23 5.67
N VAL A 356 -6.25 -18.21 5.58
CA VAL A 356 -5.95 -19.52 4.97
C VAL A 356 -6.78 -19.68 3.71
N LEU A 357 -6.11 -19.67 2.56
CA LEU A 357 -6.74 -19.83 1.26
C LEU A 357 -6.89 -21.32 0.93
N GLU A 358 -8.12 -21.84 1.04
CA GLU A 358 -8.42 -23.21 0.65
C GLU A 358 -8.13 -23.44 -0.85
N LYS A 359 -7.72 -24.66 -1.23
CA LYS A 359 -7.28 -24.97 -2.61
C LYS A 359 -8.42 -24.97 -3.62
#